data_AF-A0A1Z9M432-F1
#
_entry.id   AF-A0A1Z9M432-F1
#
_cell.length_a   1.000
_cell.length_b   1.000
_cell.length_c   1.000
_cell.angle_alpha   90.00
_cell.angle_beta   90.00
_cell.angle_gamma   90.00
#
_symmetry.space_group_name_H-M   'P 1'
#
loop_
_entity.id
_entity.type
_entity.pdbx_description
1 polymer ?
#
loop_
_entity_poly.entity_id
_entity_poly.type
_entity_poly.pdbx_seq_one_letter_code
_entity_poly.pdbx_strand_id
1 'polypeptide(L)'
;SGQGAGSTNTAAIAIGGEVSPGFTANAETWNGSSWTEVANLSTARGYHACGGSQVLAIATGGRTPTYVANTEEWTVPFTTKTFDTD
;
A
#
# COMPACT_ATOMS: atom_id res chain seq x y z
N SER A 1 13.64 30.79 4.23
CA SER A 1 14.35 29.69 3.55
C SER A 1 13.32 28.70 3.05
N GLY A 2 13.10 28.63 1.74
CA GLY A 2 12.13 27.70 1.13
C GLY A 2 12.73 26.31 1.07
N GLN A 3 12.14 25.36 1.80
CA GLN A 3 12.46 23.94 1.66
C GLN A 3 11.70 23.45 0.43
N GLY A 4 12.39 23.38 -0.71
CA GLY A 4 11.84 22.78 -1.92
C GLY A 4 11.56 21.30 -1.69
N ALA A 5 10.29 20.90 -1.73
CA ALA A 5 9.93 19.52 -2.02
C ALA A 5 10.54 19.19 -3.39
N GLY A 6 11.36 18.14 -3.44
CA GLY A 6 12.18 17.79 -4.59
C GLY A 6 11.39 17.75 -5.90
N SER A 7 12.08 18.04 -7.00
CA SER A 7 11.57 18.16 -8.36
C SER A 7 11.04 16.87 -9.00
N THR A 8 10.59 15.90 -8.20
CA THR A 8 9.93 14.69 -8.69
C THR A 8 8.71 14.43 -7.83
N ASN A 9 7.56 14.84 -8.36
CA ASN A 9 6.28 14.62 -7.75
C ASN A 9 5.79 13.18 -8.02
N THR A 10 6.62 12.22 -7.65
CA THR A 10 6.47 10.84 -8.09
C THR A 10 5.29 10.21 -7.36
N ALA A 11 4.35 9.68 -8.13
CA ALA A 11 3.26 8.87 -7.64
C ALA A 11 3.75 7.79 -6.66
N ALA A 12 3.07 7.64 -5.53
CA ALA A 12 3.44 6.69 -4.49
C ALA A 12 2.21 6.04 -3.87
N ILE A 13 2.45 4.99 -3.09
CA ILE A 13 1.43 4.33 -2.26
C ILE A 13 2.01 4.04 -0.88
N ALA A 14 1.22 4.30 0.16
CA ALA A 14 1.48 3.89 1.53
C ALA A 14 0.47 2.80 1.90
N ILE A 15 0.93 1.74 2.56
CA ILE A 15 0.13 0.54 2.82
C ILE A 15 0.33 0.08 4.27
N GLY A 16 -0.74 0.07 5.05
CA GLY A 16 -0.73 -0.34 6.46
C GLY A 16 0.17 0.54 7.31
N GLY A 17 0.62 -0.01 8.44
CA GLY A 17 1.54 0.66 9.36
C GLY A 17 1.11 0.57 10.81
N GLU A 18 1.90 1.20 11.68
CA GLU A 18 1.64 1.28 13.12
C GLU A 18 0.97 2.61 13.46
N VAL A 19 -0.20 2.52 14.09
CA VAL A 19 -0.94 3.67 14.63
C VAL A 19 -1.28 3.31 16.07
N SER A 20 -0.57 3.93 17.02
CA SER A 20 -0.68 3.58 18.44
C SER A 20 -2.14 3.58 18.91
N PRO A 21 -2.59 2.54 19.63
CA PRO A 21 -1.80 1.43 20.18
C PRO A 21 -1.67 0.17 19.29
N GLY A 22 -1.99 0.22 17.99
CA GLY A 22 -2.07 -0.95 17.12
C GLY A 22 -1.56 -0.74 15.69
N PHE A 23 -2.14 -1.50 14.76
CA PHE A 23 -1.83 -1.42 13.33
C PHE A 23 -3.03 -0.93 12.55
N THR A 24 -2.78 -0.31 11.40
CA THR A 24 -3.82 0.10 10.45
C THR A 24 -3.84 -0.81 9.22
N ALA A 25 -5.01 -0.91 8.60
CA ALA A 25 -5.21 -1.53 7.30
C ALA A 25 -5.22 -0.50 6.15
N ASN A 26 -5.14 0.79 6.47
CA ASN A 26 -5.33 1.85 5.48
C ASN A 26 -4.29 1.77 4.38
N ALA A 27 -4.71 2.04 3.15
CA ALA A 27 -3.82 2.29 2.04
C ALA A 27 -4.17 3.64 1.41
N GLU A 28 -3.15 4.42 1.07
CA GLU A 28 -3.32 5.76 0.51
C GLU A 28 -2.37 5.95 -0.67
N THR A 29 -2.86 6.58 -1.74
CA THR A 29 -2.06 6.93 -2.92
C THR A 29 -1.73 8.41 -2.93
N TRP A 30 -0.48 8.75 -3.26
CA TRP A 30 -0.02 10.10 -3.52
C TRP A 30 -0.07 10.39 -5.01
N ASN A 31 -0.88 11.37 -5.43
CA ASN A 31 -0.99 11.78 -6.84
C ASN A 31 0.00 12.89 -7.24
N GLY A 32 0.82 13.33 -6.28
CA GLY A 32 1.71 14.46 -6.43
C GLY A 32 1.32 15.69 -5.60
N SER A 33 0.08 15.80 -5.18
CA SER A 33 -0.40 17.01 -4.49
C SER A 33 -1.22 16.67 -3.26
N SER A 34 -1.81 15.48 -3.23
CA SER A 34 -2.63 15.00 -2.12
C SER A 34 -2.51 13.49 -1.96
N TRP A 35 -2.66 13.04 -0.71
CA TRP A 35 -2.94 11.64 -0.38
C TRP A 35 -4.44 11.37 -0.56
N THR A 36 -4.80 10.18 -1.02
CA THR A 36 -6.19 9.74 -1.18
C THR A 36 -6.31 8.30 -0.71
N GLU A 37 -7.27 8.04 0.18
CA GLU A 37 -7.57 6.69 0.67
C GLU A 37 -8.05 5.80 -0.47
N VAL A 38 -7.54 4.57 -0.51
CA VAL A 38 -7.89 3.53 -1.48
C VAL A 38 -8.29 2.25 -0.76
N ALA A 39 -8.39 1.13 -1.48
CA ALA A 39 -8.76 -0.15 -0.88
C ALA A 39 -7.77 -0.57 0.22
N ASN A 40 -8.31 -0.92 1.38
CA ASN A 40 -7.55 -1.32 2.56
C ASN A 40 -6.97 -2.73 2.42
N LEU A 41 -5.92 -2.98 3.20
CA LEU A 41 -5.46 -4.33 3.52
C LEU A 41 -6.60 -5.17 4.10
N SER A 42 -6.63 -6.45 3.76
CA SER A 42 -7.53 -7.42 4.37
C SER A 42 -7.20 -7.64 5.85
N THR A 43 -5.94 -7.39 6.25
CA THR A 43 -5.49 -7.52 7.63
C THR A 43 -4.55 -6.37 8.01
N ALA A 44 -4.95 -5.57 9.00
CA ALA A 44 -4.16 -4.47 9.54
C ALA A 44 -2.82 -4.97 10.08
N ARG A 45 -1.72 -4.48 9.52
CA ARG A 45 -0.36 -4.90 9.88
C ARG A 45 0.66 -3.78 9.72
N GLY A 46 1.74 -3.91 10.49
CA GLY A 46 2.95 -3.12 10.36
C GLY A 46 4.20 -3.99 10.25
N TYR A 47 5.36 -3.35 10.07
CA TYR A 47 6.66 -4.02 9.94
C TYR A 47 6.74 -5.05 8.80
N HIS A 48 5.97 -4.86 7.75
CA HIS A 48 5.99 -5.65 6.52
C HIS A 48 6.90 -5.02 5.47
N ALA A 49 7.28 -5.81 4.47
CA ALA A 49 7.87 -5.25 3.27
C ALA A 49 6.75 -4.77 2.33
N CYS A 50 6.88 -3.56 1.79
CA CYS A 50 5.98 -3.05 0.76
C CYS A 50 6.75 -2.26 -0.30
N GLY A 51 6.20 -2.23 -1.51
CA GLY A 51 6.75 -1.43 -2.59
C GLY A 51 5.86 -1.46 -3.82
N GLY A 52 6.10 -0.49 -4.72
CA GLY A 52 5.36 -0.35 -5.96
C GLY A 52 4.92 1.09 -6.22
N SER A 53 3.89 1.22 -7.04
CA SER A 53 3.28 2.47 -7.47
C SER A 53 1.81 2.52 -7.06
N GLN A 54 1.16 3.66 -7.28
CA GLN A 54 -0.29 3.81 -7.10
C GLN A 54 -1.16 2.86 -7.94
N VAL A 55 -0.61 2.19 -8.97
CA VAL A 55 -1.37 1.25 -9.84
C VAL A 55 -0.98 -0.21 -9.66
N LEU A 56 0.23 -0.49 -9.20
CA LEU A 56 0.80 -1.83 -9.05
C LEU A 56 1.68 -1.83 -7.80
N ALA A 57 1.23 -2.48 -6.73
CA ALA A 57 1.97 -2.55 -5.47
C ALA A 57 1.83 -3.91 -4.79
N ILE A 58 2.80 -4.23 -3.95
CA ILE A 58 2.85 -5.46 -3.17
C ILE A 58 3.12 -5.13 -1.71
N ALA A 59 2.44 -5.82 -0.80
CA ALA A 59 2.75 -5.83 0.63
C ALA A 59 2.83 -7.27 1.13
N THR A 60 3.99 -7.67 1.65
CA THR A 60 4.29 -9.05 2.03
C THR A 60 4.78 -9.17 3.47
N GLY A 61 4.31 -10.20 4.15
CA GLY A 61 4.60 -10.48 5.54
C GLY A 61 4.08 -9.40 6.48
N GLY A 62 4.66 -9.32 7.67
CA GLY A 62 4.37 -8.28 8.67
C GLY A 62 3.95 -8.83 10.02
N ARG A 63 3.35 -7.97 10.84
CA ARG A 63 2.88 -8.32 12.18
C ARG A 63 1.43 -7.91 12.42
N THR A 64 0.64 -8.86 12.92
CA THR A 64 -0.76 -8.72 13.35
C THR A 64 -0.88 -9.30 14.76
N PRO A 65 -0.41 -8.57 15.77
CA PRO A 65 0.27 -9.08 16.99
C PRO A 65 1.35 -10.18 16.89
N THR A 66 1.18 -11.19 16.03
CA THR A 66 2.17 -12.22 15.67
C THR A 66 2.66 -12.01 14.24
N TYR A 67 3.77 -12.66 13.86
CA TYR A 67 4.25 -12.60 12.48
C TYR A 67 3.30 -13.32 11.52
N VAL A 68 3.04 -12.70 10.38
CA VAL A 68 2.24 -13.24 9.29
C VAL A 68 3.07 -13.30 8.01
N ALA A 69 2.71 -14.22 7.11
CA ALA A 69 3.39 -14.42 5.83
C ALA A 69 2.48 -14.14 4.61
N ASN A 70 1.28 -13.60 4.83
CA ASN A 70 0.37 -13.28 3.74
C ASN A 70 0.96 -12.17 2.85
N THR A 71 0.65 -12.26 1.56
CA THR A 71 1.04 -11.28 0.55
C THR A 71 -0.22 -10.75 -0.11
N GLU A 72 -0.31 -9.43 -0.24
CA GLU A 72 -1.42 -8.74 -0.91
C GLU A 72 -0.87 -7.85 -2.03
N GLU A 73 -1.59 -7.82 -3.15
CA GLU A 73 -1.26 -7.05 -4.36
C GLU A 73 -2.37 -6.01 -4.61
N TRP A 74 -1.97 -4.80 -4.98
CA TRP A 74 -2.87 -3.77 -5.50
C TRP A 74 -2.64 -3.65 -7.00
N THR A 75 -3.70 -3.89 -7.79
CA THR A 75 -3.74 -3.61 -9.22
C THR A 75 -4.93 -2.71 -9.53
N VAL A 76 -4.71 -1.60 -10.24
CA VAL A 76 -5.77 -0.63 -10.60
C VAL A 76 -5.82 -0.47 -12.13
N PRO A 77 -6.97 -0.70 -12.82
CA PRO A 77 -8.26 -1.17 -12.28
C PRO A 77 -8.16 -2.63 -11.82
N PHE A 78 -8.98 -2.98 -10.83
CA PHE A 78 -9.09 -4.36 -10.30
C PHE A 78 -9.61 -5.28 -11.42
N THR A 79 -8.71 -5.75 -12.27
CA THR A 79 -9.06 -6.60 -13.40
C THR A 79 -9.23 -8.00 -12.84
N THR A 80 -10.45 -8.51 -12.88
CA THR A 80 -10.72 -9.92 -12.63
C THR A 80 -9.84 -10.73 -13.58
N LYS A 81 -8.84 -11.44 -13.06
CA LYS A 81 -8.06 -12.41 -13.83
C LYS A 81 -8.98 -13.60 -14.12
N THR A 82 -9.63 -13.63 -15.29
CA THR A 82 -10.19 -14.87 -15.81
C THR A 82 -9.03 -15.71 -16.31
N PHE A 83 -8.76 -16.84 -15.65
CA PHE A 83 -7.91 -17.86 -16.23
C PHE A 83 -8.79 -18.59 -17.26
N ASP A 84 -8.77 -18.11 -18.49
CA ASP A 84 -9.32 -18.90 -19.60
C ASP A 84 -8.29 -20.01 -19.86
N THR A 85 -8.67 -21.24 -19.54
CA THR A 85 -7.96 -22.43 -20.01
C THR A 85 -8.23 -22.55 -21.51
N ASP A 86 -7.20 -22.41 -22.33
CA ASP A 86 -7.24 -22.91 -23.70
C ASP A 86 -7.27 -24.45 -23.74
#